data_AF-A0A1K1PBA2-F1
#
_entry.id   AF-A0A1K1PBA2-F1
#
_cell.length_a   1.000
_cell.length_b   1.000
_cell.length_c   1.000
_cell.angle_alpha   90.00
_cell.angle_beta   90.00
_cell.angle_gamma   90.00
#
_symmetry.space_group_name_H-M   'P 1'
#
loop_
_entity.id
_entity.type
_entity.pdbx_description
1 polymer ?
#
loop_
_entity_poly.entity_id
_entity_poly.type
_entity_poly.pdbx_seq_one_letter_code
_entity_poly.pdbx_strand_id
1 'polypeptide(L)'
;MVPEQLKEKRLVLFGAGRVARLMFARFPELNVVAFADNDPLKEGTFVGRVPVVLPSTLHSLEYDLVVISTGWWESITAQLEELGVSAEKIVLPPKSMLAVNNGAKPFSHDFTKALAVDAIQRVGDFAEMFNIPILMDFGTLLGATRDGDLIPWDDDVDFSINDDKFPLLLDHLSDLKSLLPHRTGVCIEIIILKSGDFVTGVSVTFENLVNCDVIVPFELGFMRRIFEDGKSVTKSSGPEFIAPEVHFRSADTMNFLGRQFFTPHDVPGYLTYVYGNWQAPKQDVTLADYPMQESDYRETLRSVF
;
A
#
# COMPACT_ATOMS: atom_id res chain seq x y z
N MET A 1 5.68 8.64 13.90
CA MET A 1 6.23 8.57 15.28
C MET A 1 6.80 7.17 15.46
N VAL A 2 7.98 7.03 16.06
CA VAL A 2 8.54 5.70 16.37
C VAL A 2 7.80 5.10 17.58
N PRO A 3 7.25 3.88 17.48
CA PRO A 3 6.65 3.16 18.61
C PRO A 3 7.64 2.98 19.76
N GLU A 4 7.18 3.15 21.01
CA GLU A 4 8.03 3.02 22.22
C GLU A 4 8.77 1.68 22.27
N GLN A 5 8.14 0.60 21.81
CA GLN A 5 8.76 -0.74 21.78
C GLN A 5 10.04 -0.82 20.93
N LEU A 6 10.22 0.09 19.96
CA LEU A 6 11.39 0.13 19.09
C LEU A 6 12.47 1.11 19.58
N LYS A 7 12.13 2.03 20.49
CA LYS A 7 13.08 3.05 20.96
C LYS A 7 14.16 2.41 21.82
N GLU A 8 15.39 2.90 21.66
CA GLU A 8 16.58 2.46 22.41
C GLU A 8 16.93 0.97 22.25
N LYS A 9 16.28 0.24 21.32
CA LYS A 9 16.57 -1.16 21.00
C LYS A 9 17.56 -1.26 19.85
N ARG A 10 18.42 -2.28 19.87
CA ARG A 10 19.22 -2.71 18.72
C ARG A 10 18.33 -3.50 17.77
N LEU A 11 18.11 -2.94 16.59
CA LEU A 11 17.16 -3.48 15.61
C LEU A 11 17.90 -4.15 14.45
N VAL A 12 17.40 -5.30 14.05
CA VAL A 12 17.65 -5.85 12.72
C VAL A 12 16.44 -5.54 11.85
N LEU A 13 16.63 -4.86 10.72
CA LEU A 13 15.55 -4.70 9.74
C LEU A 13 15.59 -5.88 8.76
N PHE A 14 14.51 -6.66 8.71
CA PHE A 14 14.40 -7.76 7.76
C PHE A 14 13.81 -7.25 6.43
N GLY A 15 14.56 -7.46 5.36
CA GLY A 15 14.42 -6.86 4.04
C GLY A 15 15.41 -5.72 3.84
N ALA A 16 16.21 -5.74 2.76
CA ALA A 16 17.11 -4.65 2.36
C ALA A 16 16.67 -3.99 1.05
N GLY A 17 15.39 -4.14 0.71
CA GLY A 17 14.74 -3.54 -0.47
C GLY A 17 14.34 -2.08 -0.25
N ARG A 18 13.54 -1.54 -1.20
CA ARG A 18 13.14 -0.12 -1.23
C ARG A 18 12.43 0.32 0.07
N VAL A 19 11.45 -0.46 0.54
CA VAL A 19 10.63 -0.12 1.72
C VAL A 19 11.51 0.02 2.97
N ALA A 20 12.34 -0.99 3.24
CA ALA A 20 13.25 -0.99 4.38
C ALA A 20 14.25 0.18 4.35
N ARG A 21 14.81 0.49 3.18
CA ARG A 21 15.75 1.63 3.00
C ARG A 21 15.07 2.97 3.26
N LEU A 22 13.83 3.13 2.80
CA LEU A 22 13.03 4.34 3.06
C LEU A 22 12.67 4.47 4.55
N MET A 23 12.26 3.37 5.20
CA MET A 23 12.03 3.34 6.64
C MET A 23 13.29 3.74 7.42
N PHE A 24 14.44 3.17 7.06
CA PHE A 24 15.71 3.49 7.70
C PHE A 24 16.14 4.95 7.51
N ALA A 25 15.99 5.50 6.30
CA ALA A 25 16.29 6.91 6.04
C ALA A 25 15.36 7.85 6.81
N ARG A 26 14.11 7.45 7.04
CA ARG A 26 13.08 8.26 7.70
C ARG A 26 13.22 8.33 9.21
N PHE A 27 13.62 7.22 9.83
CA PHE A 27 13.76 7.13 11.27
C PHE A 27 15.24 6.96 11.65
N PRO A 28 16.08 7.98 11.42
CA PRO A 28 17.51 7.92 11.74
C PRO A 28 17.79 7.73 13.24
N GLU A 29 16.79 7.98 14.09
CA GLU A 29 16.83 7.69 15.52
C GLU A 29 16.78 6.19 15.86
N LEU A 30 16.38 5.33 14.92
CA LEU A 30 16.39 3.88 15.13
C LEU A 30 17.84 3.36 15.14
N ASN A 31 18.18 2.61 16.19
CA ASN A 31 19.48 1.95 16.29
C ASN A 31 19.47 0.64 15.49
N VAL A 32 19.57 0.76 14.17
CA VAL A 32 19.64 -0.39 13.26
C VAL A 32 21.08 -0.91 13.18
N VAL A 33 21.29 -2.14 13.65
CA VAL A 33 22.62 -2.78 13.71
C VAL A 33 22.93 -3.63 12.48
N ALA A 34 21.90 -4.13 11.80
CA ALA A 34 22.02 -4.87 10.54
C ALA A 34 20.72 -4.84 9.73
N PHE A 35 20.84 -5.04 8.43
CA PHE A 35 19.74 -5.50 7.58
C PHE A 35 19.88 -7.00 7.36
N ALA A 36 18.80 -7.76 7.41
CA ALA A 36 18.77 -9.17 7.01
C ALA A 36 18.04 -9.30 5.67
N ASP A 37 18.59 -10.03 4.70
CA ASP A 37 17.93 -10.25 3.40
C ASP A 37 18.26 -11.65 2.87
N ASN A 38 17.27 -12.31 2.26
CA ASN A 38 17.44 -13.66 1.71
C ASN A 38 18.25 -13.68 0.41
N ASP A 39 18.44 -12.53 -0.24
CA ASP A 39 19.24 -12.42 -1.45
C ASP A 39 20.76 -12.49 -1.13
N PRO A 40 21.46 -13.58 -1.49
CA PRO A 40 22.88 -13.73 -1.20
C PRO A 40 23.74 -12.70 -1.94
N LEU A 41 23.24 -12.08 -3.02
CA LEU A 41 23.96 -11.02 -3.72
C LEU A 41 24.04 -9.72 -2.90
N LYS A 42 23.18 -9.56 -1.90
CA LYS A 42 23.21 -8.41 -1.00
C LYS A 42 24.08 -8.65 0.23
N GLU A 43 24.46 -9.88 0.54
CA GLU A 43 25.32 -10.17 1.69
C GLU A 43 26.65 -9.38 1.60
N GLY A 44 27.07 -8.78 2.71
CA GLY A 44 28.29 -7.98 2.78
C GLY A 44 28.19 -6.60 2.13
N THR A 45 27.04 -6.26 1.51
CA THR A 45 26.75 -4.88 1.11
C THR A 45 26.31 -4.03 2.31
N PHE A 46 26.12 -2.73 2.08
CA PHE A 46 25.74 -1.79 3.12
C PHE A 46 24.55 -0.94 2.70
N VAL A 47 23.69 -0.60 3.67
CA VAL A 47 22.72 0.48 3.56
C VAL A 47 23.24 1.64 4.41
N GLY A 48 23.79 2.67 3.75
CA GLY A 48 24.56 3.69 4.44
C GLY A 48 25.82 3.08 5.07
N ARG A 49 25.83 2.94 6.40
CA ARG A 49 26.92 2.29 7.15
C ARG A 49 26.52 0.98 7.82
N VAL A 50 25.26 0.56 7.65
CA VAL A 50 24.71 -0.64 8.28
C VAL A 50 24.91 -1.83 7.34
N PRO A 51 25.49 -2.95 7.81
CA PRO A 51 25.73 -4.12 6.96
C PRO A 51 24.43 -4.85 6.60
N VAL A 52 24.42 -5.46 5.42
CA VAL A 52 23.40 -6.42 5.01
C VAL A 52 23.96 -7.83 5.20
N VAL A 53 23.23 -8.68 5.92
CA VAL A 53 23.63 -10.03 6.29
C VAL A 53 22.59 -11.06 5.87
N LEU A 54 23.00 -12.33 5.78
CA LEU A 54 22.04 -13.43 5.63
C LEU A 54 21.30 -13.69 6.96
N PRO A 55 20.01 -14.09 6.93
CA PRO A 55 19.25 -14.39 8.15
C PRO A 55 19.88 -15.47 9.02
N SER A 56 20.57 -16.43 8.39
CA SER A 56 21.28 -17.50 9.11
C SER A 56 22.37 -16.95 10.04
N THR A 57 22.86 -15.73 9.84
CA THR A 57 23.92 -15.13 10.68
C THR A 57 23.40 -14.45 11.95
N LEU A 58 22.08 -14.28 12.08
CA LEU A 58 21.47 -13.54 13.19
C LEU A 58 21.85 -14.09 14.57
N HIS A 59 22.05 -15.40 14.70
CA HIS A 59 22.47 -16.03 15.97
C HIS A 59 23.84 -15.53 16.48
N SER A 60 24.67 -14.94 15.61
CA SER A 60 25.99 -14.40 15.96
C SER A 60 25.99 -12.88 16.18
N LEU A 61 24.85 -12.21 15.99
CA LEU A 61 24.70 -10.78 16.18
C LEU A 61 24.04 -10.48 17.53
N GLU A 62 24.46 -9.38 18.15
CA GLU A 62 23.74 -8.85 19.31
C GLU A 62 22.64 -7.87 18.85
N TYR A 63 21.40 -8.29 19.02
CA TYR A 63 20.21 -7.47 18.74
C TYR A 63 19.11 -7.76 19.75
N ASP A 64 18.18 -6.82 19.86
CA ASP A 64 17.03 -6.93 20.77
C ASP A 64 15.78 -7.37 20.01
N LEU A 65 15.53 -6.80 18.82
CA LEU A 65 14.36 -7.10 17.98
C LEU A 65 14.72 -7.26 16.50
N VAL A 66 13.97 -8.11 15.79
CA VAL A 66 13.93 -8.19 14.33
C VAL A 66 12.63 -7.54 13.86
N VAL A 67 12.74 -6.47 13.09
CA VAL A 67 11.59 -5.74 12.53
C VAL A 67 11.40 -6.16 11.08
N ILE A 68 10.28 -6.80 10.76
CA ILE A 68 9.97 -7.24 9.40
C ILE A 68 9.46 -6.06 8.58
N SER A 69 10.21 -5.66 7.56
CA SER A 69 9.95 -4.48 6.73
C SER A 69 9.60 -4.83 5.28
N THR A 70 8.99 -6.00 5.10
CA THR A 70 8.57 -6.58 3.82
C THR A 70 7.13 -7.09 3.93
N GLY A 71 6.48 -7.26 2.78
CA GLY A 71 5.16 -7.89 2.69
C GLY A 71 5.14 -9.38 3.02
N TRP A 72 6.28 -10.06 2.88
CA TRP A 72 6.44 -11.50 3.13
C TRP A 72 6.54 -11.86 4.62
N TRP A 73 5.67 -11.30 5.45
CA TRP A 73 5.83 -11.43 6.88
C TRP A 73 5.57 -12.84 7.41
N GLU A 74 4.69 -13.64 6.77
CA GLU A 74 4.36 -14.98 7.24
C GLU A 74 5.54 -15.92 7.03
N SER A 75 6.07 -15.98 5.81
CA SER A 75 7.24 -16.82 5.51
C SER A 75 8.49 -16.38 6.25
N ILE A 76 8.70 -15.06 6.39
CA ILE A 76 9.84 -14.54 7.15
C ILE A 76 9.69 -14.81 8.66
N THR A 77 8.50 -14.74 9.22
CA THR A 77 8.28 -15.10 10.63
C THR A 77 8.61 -16.57 10.85
N ALA A 78 8.07 -17.47 10.02
CA ALA A 78 8.36 -18.90 10.09
C ALA A 78 9.87 -19.19 9.94
N GLN A 79 10.53 -18.55 8.96
CA GLN A 79 11.97 -18.67 8.76
C GLN A 79 12.77 -18.24 10.00
N LEU A 80 12.41 -17.11 10.61
CA LEU A 80 13.09 -16.60 11.79
C LEU A 80 12.91 -17.53 13.00
N GLU A 81 11.72 -18.09 13.19
CA GLU A 81 11.44 -19.07 14.23
C GLU A 81 12.25 -20.37 14.02
N GLU A 82 12.32 -20.87 12.79
CA GLU A 82 13.16 -22.03 12.43
C GLU A 82 14.65 -21.79 12.69
N LEU A 83 15.11 -20.55 12.50
CA LEU A 83 16.47 -20.11 12.83
C LEU A 83 16.70 -19.88 14.34
N GLY A 84 15.68 -20.10 15.17
CA GLY A 84 15.75 -19.98 16.62
C GLY A 84 15.55 -18.56 17.17
N VAL A 85 15.02 -17.63 16.37
CA VAL A 85 14.62 -16.32 16.85
C VAL A 85 13.30 -16.46 17.64
N SER A 86 13.32 -16.05 18.90
CA SER A 86 12.11 -16.06 19.74
C SER A 86 11.02 -15.18 19.14
N ALA A 87 9.77 -15.66 19.10
CA ALA A 87 8.62 -14.92 18.57
C ALA A 87 8.45 -13.53 19.23
N GLU A 88 8.82 -13.38 20.50
CA GLU A 88 8.76 -12.09 21.21
C GLU A 88 9.76 -11.04 20.69
N LYS A 89 10.77 -11.47 19.93
CA LYS A 89 11.73 -10.59 19.27
C LYS A 89 11.32 -10.20 17.86
N ILE A 90 10.32 -10.86 17.28
CA ILE A 90 9.87 -10.61 15.91
C ILE A 90 8.74 -9.58 15.97
N VAL A 91 8.92 -8.45 15.28
CA VAL A 91 7.99 -7.33 15.32
C VAL A 91 7.59 -6.92 13.91
N LEU A 92 6.28 -6.77 13.70
CA LEU A 92 5.74 -6.07 12.54
C LEU A 92 5.53 -4.60 12.90
N PRO A 93 6.17 -3.66 12.17
CA PRO A 93 5.94 -2.25 12.42
C PRO A 93 4.56 -1.84 11.87
N PRO A 94 3.95 -0.76 12.40
CA PRO A 94 2.75 -0.18 11.79
C PRO A 94 2.96 0.17 10.30
N LYS A 95 1.91 0.02 9.47
CA LYS A 95 1.91 0.36 8.02
C LYS A 95 2.44 1.77 7.80
N SER A 96 2.10 2.72 8.67
CA SER A 96 2.56 4.12 8.62
C SER A 96 4.09 4.29 8.69
N MET A 97 4.82 3.34 9.30
CA MET A 97 6.29 3.32 9.26
C MET A 97 6.85 2.82 7.93
N LEU A 98 6.08 1.99 7.21
CA LEU A 98 6.43 1.42 5.91
C LEU A 98 5.91 2.28 4.74
N ALA A 99 4.96 3.18 5.02
CA ALA A 99 4.37 4.12 4.06
C ALA A 99 5.44 4.81 3.22
N VAL A 100 5.24 4.97 1.92
CA VAL A 100 6.28 5.56 1.06
C VAL A 100 6.31 7.09 1.18
N ASN A 101 5.18 7.72 1.51
CA ASN A 101 5.02 9.19 1.59
C ASN A 101 5.42 9.79 2.95
N ASN A 102 6.55 9.38 3.50
CA ASN A 102 7.10 9.93 4.75
C ASN A 102 6.23 9.75 6.02
N GLY A 103 5.23 8.86 6.00
CA GLY A 103 4.25 8.74 7.08
C GLY A 103 3.42 10.03 7.25
N ALA A 104 3.48 10.90 6.24
CA ALA A 104 2.67 12.09 6.17
C ALA A 104 1.22 11.68 5.97
N LYS A 105 0.31 12.48 6.52
CA LYS A 105 -1.12 12.22 6.52
C LYS A 105 -1.76 13.20 5.54
N PRO A 106 -1.75 12.93 4.23
CA PRO A 106 -2.20 13.88 3.22
C PRO A 106 -3.62 14.37 3.49
N PHE A 107 -4.49 13.50 4.00
CA PHE A 107 -5.89 13.87 4.27
C PHE A 107 -6.09 14.56 5.62
N SER A 108 -5.03 14.77 6.41
CA SER A 108 -5.02 15.71 7.54
C SER A 108 -4.57 17.12 7.13
N HIS A 109 -4.05 17.31 5.91
CA HIS A 109 -3.69 18.62 5.36
C HIS A 109 -4.84 19.14 4.50
N ASP A 110 -5.53 20.20 4.95
CA ASP A 110 -6.78 20.69 4.35
C ASP A 110 -6.70 20.89 2.83
N PHE A 111 -5.63 21.53 2.35
CA PHE A 111 -5.45 21.79 0.91
C PHE A 111 -5.23 20.50 0.12
N THR A 112 -4.43 19.56 0.65
CA THR A 112 -4.21 18.26 0.02
C THR A 112 -5.50 17.44 0.00
N LYS A 113 -6.24 17.41 1.12
CA LYS A 113 -7.53 16.72 1.20
C LYS A 113 -8.52 17.28 0.18
N ALA A 114 -8.61 18.61 0.04
CA ALA A 114 -9.47 19.22 -0.96
C ALA A 114 -9.08 18.83 -2.40
N LEU A 115 -7.77 18.73 -2.69
CA LEU A 115 -7.28 18.25 -3.98
C LEU A 115 -7.62 16.77 -4.21
N ALA A 116 -7.47 15.92 -3.19
CA ALA A 116 -7.83 14.50 -3.25
C ALA A 116 -9.34 14.31 -3.48
N VAL A 117 -10.18 15.10 -2.80
CA VAL A 117 -11.65 15.11 -3.01
C VAL A 117 -12.01 15.48 -4.45
N ASP A 118 -11.42 16.56 -5.00
CA ASP A 118 -11.62 16.95 -6.40
C ASP A 118 -11.17 15.81 -7.33
N ALA A 119 -10.00 15.20 -7.09
CA ALA A 119 -9.50 14.09 -7.88
C ALA A 119 -10.43 12.87 -7.86
N ILE A 120 -10.97 12.48 -6.69
CA ILE A 120 -11.96 11.41 -6.57
C ILE A 120 -13.23 11.76 -7.34
N GLN A 121 -13.72 12.99 -7.25
CA GLN A 121 -14.88 13.43 -8.04
C GLN A 121 -14.62 13.32 -9.55
N ARG A 122 -13.40 13.65 -10.01
CA ARG A 122 -13.00 13.47 -11.42
C ARG A 122 -12.91 12.01 -11.84
N VAL A 123 -12.49 11.12 -10.93
CA VAL A 123 -12.55 9.67 -11.16
C VAL A 123 -14.00 9.19 -11.30
N GLY A 124 -14.92 9.72 -10.49
CA GLY A 124 -16.36 9.45 -10.62
C GLY A 124 -16.93 9.93 -11.96
N ASP A 125 -16.65 11.18 -12.35
CA ASP A 125 -17.03 11.74 -13.66
C ASP A 125 -16.47 10.88 -14.83
N PHE A 126 -15.20 10.45 -14.71
CA PHE A 126 -14.52 9.60 -15.68
C PHE A 126 -15.17 8.21 -15.79
N ALA A 127 -15.43 7.56 -14.65
CA ALA A 127 -16.06 6.25 -14.60
C ALA A 127 -17.45 6.26 -15.26
N GLU A 128 -18.25 7.29 -15.00
CA GLU A 128 -19.56 7.47 -15.62
C GLU A 128 -19.45 7.74 -17.13
N MET A 129 -18.56 8.67 -17.53
CA MET A 129 -18.37 9.08 -18.93
C MET A 129 -17.97 7.92 -19.85
N PHE A 130 -17.09 7.04 -19.37
CA PHE A 130 -16.55 5.92 -20.14
C PHE A 130 -17.17 4.57 -19.77
N ASN A 131 -18.16 4.56 -18.88
CA ASN A 131 -18.83 3.35 -18.37
C ASN A 131 -17.83 2.30 -17.85
N ILE A 132 -16.86 2.76 -17.06
CA ILE A 132 -15.83 1.91 -16.46
C ILE A 132 -16.28 1.59 -15.03
N PRO A 133 -16.48 0.31 -14.67
CA PRO A 133 -16.89 -0.06 -13.32
C PRO A 133 -15.69 0.01 -12.38
N ILE A 134 -15.42 1.22 -11.90
CA ILE A 134 -14.39 1.50 -10.88
C ILE A 134 -15.03 1.31 -9.50
N LEU A 135 -14.56 0.32 -8.76
CA LEU A 135 -15.01 0.03 -7.40
C LEU A 135 -14.16 0.80 -6.40
N MET A 136 -14.79 1.46 -5.44
CA MET A 136 -14.07 1.92 -4.23
C MET A 136 -13.65 0.71 -3.40
N ASP A 137 -12.42 0.74 -2.91
CA ASP A 137 -11.82 -0.39 -2.22
C ASP A 137 -11.17 0.05 -0.90
N PHE A 138 -10.77 -0.93 -0.08
CA PHE A 138 -9.95 -0.79 1.12
C PHE A 138 -10.24 0.48 1.95
N GLY A 139 -9.22 1.33 2.18
CA GLY A 139 -9.29 2.47 3.11
C GLY A 139 -10.27 3.54 2.63
N THR A 140 -10.38 3.72 1.32
CA THR A 140 -11.33 4.65 0.69
C THR A 140 -12.78 4.22 0.91
N LEU A 141 -13.10 2.95 0.67
CA LEU A 141 -14.43 2.40 0.94
C LEU A 141 -14.76 2.44 2.43
N LEU A 142 -13.77 2.11 3.28
CA LEU A 142 -13.93 2.17 4.74
C LEU A 142 -14.26 3.59 5.21
N GLY A 143 -13.50 4.59 4.77
CA GLY A 143 -13.75 5.99 5.08
C GLY A 143 -15.12 6.46 4.59
N ALA A 144 -15.44 6.17 3.33
CA ALA A 144 -16.73 6.51 2.74
C ALA A 144 -17.91 5.89 3.50
N THR A 145 -17.76 4.66 4.00
CA THR A 145 -18.82 3.92 4.70
C THR A 145 -18.95 4.30 6.17
N ARG A 146 -17.82 4.42 6.88
CA ARG A 146 -17.80 4.66 8.33
C ARG A 146 -17.89 6.13 8.68
N ASP A 147 -17.09 6.95 8.00
CA ASP A 147 -16.85 8.35 8.36
C ASP A 147 -17.57 9.31 7.41
N GLY A 148 -18.02 8.82 6.24
CA GLY A 148 -18.58 9.65 5.17
C GLY A 148 -17.55 10.57 4.52
N ASP A 149 -16.25 10.26 4.70
CA ASP A 149 -15.12 11.10 4.33
C ASP A 149 -13.83 10.25 4.16
N LEU A 150 -12.76 10.85 3.67
CA LEU A 150 -11.43 10.22 3.68
C LEU A 150 -10.91 10.06 5.11
N ILE A 151 -10.30 8.91 5.39
CA ILE A 151 -9.69 8.63 6.69
C ILE A 151 -8.50 9.59 6.89
N PRO A 152 -8.46 10.41 7.96
CA PRO A 152 -7.46 11.48 8.08
C PRO A 152 -6.00 10.99 8.11
N TRP A 153 -5.77 9.76 8.55
CA TRP A 153 -4.44 9.14 8.65
C TRP A 153 -4.11 8.15 7.54
N ASP A 154 -4.99 8.00 6.54
CA ASP A 154 -4.63 7.29 5.30
C ASP A 154 -3.71 8.15 4.44
N ASP A 155 -2.94 7.48 3.59
CA ASP A 155 -1.95 8.10 2.69
C ASP A 155 -2.24 7.93 1.20
N ASP A 156 -3.25 7.14 0.85
CA ASP A 156 -3.65 6.78 -0.51
C ASP A 156 -5.17 6.71 -0.70
N VAL A 157 -5.59 6.65 -1.97
CA VAL A 157 -6.96 6.38 -2.36
C VAL A 157 -7.00 5.07 -3.13
N ASP A 158 -7.87 4.15 -2.71
CA ASP A 158 -7.94 2.79 -3.22
C ASP A 158 -9.15 2.58 -4.12
N PHE A 159 -8.89 2.25 -5.38
CA PHE A 159 -9.87 1.74 -6.33
C PHE A 159 -9.46 0.37 -6.87
N SER A 160 -10.43 -0.39 -7.32
CA SER A 160 -10.20 -1.62 -8.06
C SER A 160 -11.12 -1.78 -9.25
N ILE A 161 -10.65 -2.58 -10.22
CA ILE A 161 -11.42 -2.93 -11.41
C ILE A 161 -11.18 -4.43 -11.69
N ASN A 162 -12.25 -5.16 -11.99
CA ASN A 162 -12.16 -6.56 -12.38
C ASN A 162 -11.41 -6.71 -13.72
N ASP A 163 -10.70 -7.83 -13.85
CA ASP A 163 -9.81 -8.14 -14.97
C ASP A 163 -10.43 -7.94 -16.36
N ASP A 164 -11.69 -8.34 -16.54
CA ASP A 164 -12.41 -8.27 -17.81
C ASP A 164 -12.73 -6.82 -18.25
N LYS A 165 -12.73 -5.88 -17.31
CA LYS A 165 -12.99 -4.45 -17.54
C LYS A 165 -11.75 -3.58 -17.39
N PHE A 166 -10.68 -4.09 -16.79
CA PHE A 166 -9.43 -3.35 -16.59
C PHE A 166 -8.84 -2.75 -17.88
N PRO A 167 -8.91 -3.41 -19.07
CA PRO A 167 -8.44 -2.81 -20.31
C PRO A 167 -9.11 -1.47 -20.66
N LEU A 168 -10.37 -1.25 -20.25
CA LEU A 168 -11.06 0.01 -20.49
C LEU A 168 -10.38 1.20 -19.80
N LEU A 169 -9.82 0.99 -18.59
CA LEU A 169 -9.02 2.01 -17.92
C LEU A 169 -7.75 2.34 -18.75
N LEU A 170 -7.09 1.31 -19.27
CA LEU A 170 -5.84 1.47 -20.04
C LEU A 170 -6.08 2.23 -21.34
N ASP A 171 -7.18 1.95 -22.03
CA ASP A 171 -7.57 2.62 -23.28
C ASP A 171 -7.86 4.11 -23.08
N HIS A 172 -8.21 4.52 -21.85
CA HIS A 172 -8.64 5.88 -21.51
C HIS A 172 -7.71 6.61 -20.52
N LEU A 173 -6.45 6.20 -20.36
CA LEU A 173 -5.50 6.86 -19.44
C LEU A 173 -5.24 8.34 -19.79
N SER A 174 -5.22 8.69 -21.08
CA SER A 174 -5.09 10.07 -21.54
C SER A 174 -6.28 10.94 -21.13
N ASP A 175 -7.49 10.36 -21.20
CA ASP A 175 -8.73 11.02 -20.80
C ASP A 175 -8.76 11.22 -19.29
N LEU A 176 -8.41 10.19 -18.51
CA LEU A 176 -8.25 10.30 -17.06
C LEU A 176 -7.26 11.41 -16.70
N LYS A 177 -6.05 11.41 -17.31
CA LYS A 177 -5.02 12.42 -17.05
C LYS A 177 -5.52 13.84 -17.30
N SER A 178 -6.34 14.03 -18.34
CA SER A 178 -6.88 15.33 -18.74
C SER A 178 -8.01 15.81 -17.83
N LEU A 179 -8.75 14.89 -17.20
CA LEU A 179 -9.84 15.23 -16.29
C LEU A 179 -9.37 15.55 -14.87
N LEU A 180 -8.20 15.04 -14.46
CA LEU A 180 -7.68 15.25 -13.11
C LEU A 180 -7.39 16.73 -12.80
N PRO A 181 -7.53 17.15 -11.53
CA PRO A 181 -7.44 18.56 -11.15
C PRO A 181 -5.99 19.05 -11.14
N HIS A 182 -5.61 19.83 -12.16
CA HIS A 182 -4.30 20.47 -12.21
C HIS A 182 -4.20 21.65 -11.24
N ARG A 183 -3.11 21.71 -10.47
CA ARG A 183 -2.77 22.82 -9.57
C ARG A 183 -1.35 23.32 -9.84
N THR A 184 -1.15 24.63 -9.77
CA THR A 184 0.18 25.23 -9.91
C THR A 184 1.12 24.69 -8.82
N GLY A 185 2.32 24.24 -9.21
CA GLY A 185 3.29 23.66 -8.28
C GLY A 185 3.12 22.16 -8.01
N VAL A 186 2.11 21.52 -8.59
CA VAL A 186 1.84 20.08 -8.45
C VAL A 186 2.01 19.38 -9.79
N CYS A 187 2.71 18.25 -9.79
CA CYS A 187 2.83 17.33 -10.91
C CYS A 187 1.88 16.15 -10.72
N ILE A 188 1.27 15.69 -11.82
CA ILE A 188 0.43 14.49 -11.85
C ILE A 188 1.06 13.50 -12.82
N GLU A 189 1.45 12.33 -12.33
CA GLU A 189 2.01 11.25 -13.16
C GLU A 189 1.12 10.02 -13.09
N ILE A 190 0.96 9.35 -14.23
CA ILE A 190 0.29 8.06 -14.32
C ILE A 190 1.38 7.00 -14.48
N ILE A 191 1.41 6.04 -13.57
CA ILE A 191 2.38 4.97 -13.50
C ILE A 191 1.66 3.65 -13.72
N ILE A 192 2.03 2.94 -14.79
CA ILE A 192 1.55 1.58 -15.03
C ILE A 192 2.38 0.62 -14.21
N LEU A 193 1.72 -0.18 -13.38
CA LEU A 193 2.32 -1.20 -12.54
C LEU A 193 2.27 -2.54 -13.27
N LYS A 194 3.43 -3.20 -13.41
CA LYS A 194 3.53 -4.52 -14.06
C LYS A 194 4.23 -5.53 -13.16
N SER A 195 3.85 -6.80 -13.31
CA SER A 195 4.60 -7.96 -12.82
C SER A 195 4.92 -8.85 -14.03
N GLY A 196 6.18 -8.84 -14.47
CA GLY A 196 6.53 -9.34 -15.81
C GLY A 196 5.81 -8.53 -16.90
N ASP A 197 5.18 -9.21 -17.85
CA ASP A 197 4.40 -8.57 -18.92
C ASP A 197 2.95 -8.22 -18.50
N PHE A 198 2.51 -8.66 -17.33
CA PHE A 198 1.15 -8.49 -16.88
C PHE A 198 0.95 -7.14 -16.16
N VAL A 199 0.00 -6.32 -16.64
CA VAL A 199 -0.39 -5.07 -15.96
C VAL A 199 -1.27 -5.39 -14.75
N THR A 200 -0.73 -5.11 -13.58
CA THR A 200 -1.32 -5.37 -12.26
C THR A 200 -2.16 -4.21 -11.73
N GLY A 201 -1.93 -3.00 -12.24
CA GLY A 201 -2.60 -1.80 -11.74
C GLY A 201 -2.10 -0.54 -12.42
N VAL A 202 -2.74 0.57 -12.08
CA VAL A 202 -2.32 1.93 -12.44
C VAL A 202 -2.27 2.75 -11.16
N SER A 203 -1.19 3.47 -10.92
CA SER A 203 -1.11 4.47 -9.85
C SER A 203 -1.08 5.86 -10.48
N VAL A 204 -1.85 6.79 -9.93
CA VAL A 204 -1.82 8.20 -10.28
C VAL A 204 -1.24 8.95 -9.10
N THR A 205 -0.04 9.52 -9.26
CA THR A 205 0.67 10.20 -8.17
C THR A 205 0.50 11.71 -8.27
N PHE A 206 0.34 12.36 -7.12
CA PHE A 206 0.31 13.81 -6.96
C PHE A 206 1.53 14.23 -6.17
N GLU A 207 2.46 14.91 -6.83
CA GLU A 207 3.77 15.27 -6.26
C GLU A 207 4.02 16.77 -6.36
N ASN A 208 4.86 17.32 -5.48
CA ASN A 208 5.32 18.70 -5.64
C ASN A 208 6.33 18.78 -6.81
N LEU A 209 6.21 19.83 -7.65
CA LEU A 209 7.26 20.18 -8.59
C LEU A 209 8.55 20.58 -7.85
N VAL A 210 9.69 20.50 -8.54
CA VAL A 210 10.99 20.89 -7.97
C VAL A 210 10.91 22.31 -7.39
N ASN A 211 11.36 22.46 -6.14
CA ASN A 211 11.31 23.71 -5.35
C ASN A 211 9.89 24.20 -4.96
N CYS A 212 8.88 23.34 -5.05
CA CYS A 212 7.54 23.59 -4.52
C CYS A 212 7.29 22.75 -3.25
N ASP A 213 6.41 23.25 -2.37
CA ASP A 213 5.91 22.54 -1.19
C ASP A 213 4.45 22.96 -0.95
N VAL A 214 3.56 22.43 -1.80
CA VAL A 214 2.17 22.85 -1.92
C VAL A 214 1.23 21.81 -1.31
N ILE A 215 1.56 20.53 -1.51
CA ILE A 215 0.79 19.40 -1.01
C ILE A 215 1.67 18.48 -0.20
N VAL A 216 1.05 17.75 0.73
CA VAL A 216 1.54 16.43 1.11
C VAL A 216 1.25 15.48 -0.07
N PRO A 217 2.26 14.81 -0.65
CA PRO A 217 2.04 13.88 -1.76
C PRO A 217 1.10 12.72 -1.40
N PHE A 218 0.34 12.26 -2.38
CA PHE A 218 -0.59 11.13 -2.25
C PHE A 218 -0.77 10.45 -3.61
N GLU A 219 -1.38 9.26 -3.60
CA GLU A 219 -1.65 8.50 -4.82
C GLU A 219 -3.11 8.00 -4.89
N LEU A 220 -3.62 7.83 -6.12
CA LEU A 220 -4.82 7.03 -6.40
C LEU A 220 -4.37 5.71 -7.03
N GLY A 221 -4.65 4.60 -6.36
CA GLY A 221 -4.40 3.25 -6.86
C GLY A 221 -5.62 2.69 -7.59
N PHE A 222 -5.42 2.15 -8.79
CA PHE A 222 -6.42 1.40 -9.55
C PHE A 222 -5.90 -0.03 -9.72
N MET A 223 -6.26 -0.91 -8.79
CA MET A 223 -5.75 -2.28 -8.73
C MET A 223 -6.58 -3.24 -9.57
N ARG A 224 -5.91 -4.10 -10.32
CA ARG A 224 -6.55 -5.13 -11.14
C ARG A 224 -6.90 -6.35 -10.29
N ARG A 225 -8.18 -6.71 -10.26
CA ARG A 225 -8.69 -7.88 -9.53
C ARG A 225 -8.94 -9.06 -10.46
N ILE A 226 -8.42 -10.23 -10.10
CA ILE A 226 -8.59 -11.50 -10.82
C ILE A 226 -9.32 -12.51 -9.94
N PHE A 227 -10.18 -13.33 -10.54
CA PHE A 227 -10.85 -14.43 -9.83
C PHE A 227 -10.07 -15.72 -9.95
N GLU A 228 -9.64 -16.28 -8.82
CA GLU A 228 -8.86 -17.51 -8.72
C GLU A 228 -9.29 -18.28 -7.47
N ASP A 229 -9.59 -19.58 -7.61
CA ASP A 229 -9.91 -20.48 -6.50
C ASP A 229 -10.96 -19.95 -5.50
N GLY A 230 -12.01 -19.31 -6.01
CA GLY A 230 -13.09 -18.73 -5.19
C GLY A 230 -12.75 -17.38 -4.53
N LYS A 231 -11.63 -16.77 -4.88
CA LYS A 231 -11.15 -15.49 -4.35
C LYS A 231 -11.09 -14.43 -5.45
N SER A 232 -11.30 -13.18 -5.07
CA SER A 232 -10.85 -12.00 -5.80
C SER A 232 -9.47 -11.60 -5.29
N VAL A 233 -8.51 -11.47 -6.19
CA VAL A 233 -7.09 -11.30 -5.89
C VAL A 233 -6.55 -10.06 -6.57
N THR A 234 -5.91 -9.14 -5.83
CA THR A 234 -5.13 -8.05 -6.44
C THR A 234 -3.74 -8.58 -6.79
N LYS A 235 -3.44 -8.78 -8.07
CA LYS A 235 -2.09 -9.21 -8.47
C LYS A 235 -1.10 -8.07 -8.25
N SER A 236 0.04 -8.36 -7.64
CA SER A 236 1.14 -7.40 -7.44
C SER A 236 2.49 -8.13 -7.42
N SER A 237 3.62 -7.40 -7.36
CA SER A 237 4.96 -7.97 -7.09
C SER A 237 5.16 -8.51 -5.68
N GLY A 238 4.30 -8.09 -4.75
CA GLY A 238 4.35 -8.47 -3.35
C GLY A 238 3.18 -9.36 -2.99
N PRO A 239 2.84 -9.45 -1.70
CA PRO A 239 1.65 -10.16 -1.25
C PRO A 239 0.42 -9.72 -2.02
N GLU A 240 -0.42 -10.71 -2.28
CA GLU A 240 -1.68 -10.49 -2.96
C GLU A 240 -2.75 -10.28 -1.90
N PHE A 241 -3.46 -9.15 -1.95
CA PHE A 241 -4.64 -8.97 -1.13
C PHE A 241 -5.79 -9.79 -1.71
N ILE A 242 -6.50 -10.47 -0.82
CA ILE A 242 -7.55 -11.41 -1.20
C ILE A 242 -8.87 -11.08 -0.52
N ALA A 243 -9.96 -11.45 -1.18
CA ALA A 243 -11.30 -11.46 -0.62
C ALA A 243 -12.14 -12.57 -1.26
N PRO A 244 -13.23 -13.03 -0.63
CA PRO A 244 -14.18 -13.91 -1.29
C PRO A 244 -14.70 -13.28 -2.58
N GLU A 245 -14.65 -14.03 -3.69
CA GLU A 245 -15.02 -13.49 -5.01
C GLU A 245 -16.48 -13.00 -5.08
N VAL A 246 -17.36 -13.50 -4.20
CA VAL A 246 -18.77 -13.10 -4.14
C VAL A 246 -18.95 -11.58 -3.97
N HIS A 247 -18.03 -10.90 -3.27
CA HIS A 247 -18.06 -9.46 -3.11
C HIS A 247 -17.74 -8.70 -4.40
N PHE A 248 -17.15 -9.36 -5.40
CA PHE A 248 -16.64 -8.71 -6.62
C PHE A 248 -17.27 -9.26 -7.90
N ARG A 249 -18.05 -10.36 -7.82
CA ARG A 249 -18.84 -10.90 -8.94
C ARG A 249 -20.06 -10.03 -9.30
N SER A 250 -20.54 -9.27 -8.33
CA SER A 250 -21.51 -8.19 -8.52
C SER A 250 -21.00 -6.96 -7.78
N ALA A 251 -21.50 -5.79 -8.18
CA ALA A 251 -21.19 -4.53 -7.51
C ALA A 251 -22.48 -3.90 -6.99
N ASP A 252 -22.39 -3.33 -5.80
CA ASP A 252 -23.40 -2.40 -5.31
C ASP A 252 -23.01 -0.97 -5.72
N THR A 253 -23.83 0.02 -5.36
CA THR A 253 -23.52 1.43 -5.60
C THR A 253 -23.64 2.24 -4.33
N MET A 254 -22.85 3.30 -4.23
CA MET A 254 -22.98 4.29 -3.17
C MET A 254 -22.74 5.71 -3.67
N ASN A 255 -23.35 6.68 -3.00
CA ASN A 255 -23.05 8.09 -3.22
C ASN A 255 -21.93 8.50 -2.28
N PHE A 256 -20.84 9.02 -2.84
CA PHE A 256 -19.71 9.55 -2.09
C PHE A 256 -19.20 10.83 -2.76
N LEU A 257 -18.95 11.87 -1.97
CA LEU A 257 -18.49 13.18 -2.45
C LEU A 257 -19.34 13.76 -3.61
N GLY A 258 -20.65 13.46 -3.62
CA GLY A 258 -21.58 13.95 -4.65
C GLY A 258 -21.48 13.24 -6.00
N ARG A 259 -20.87 12.04 -6.06
CA ARG A 259 -20.84 11.15 -7.22
C ARG A 259 -21.29 9.75 -6.85
N GLN A 260 -21.76 9.00 -7.85
CA GLN A 260 -22.08 7.59 -7.70
C GLN A 260 -20.84 6.76 -8.01
N PHE A 261 -20.50 5.84 -7.10
CA PHE A 261 -19.41 4.88 -7.27
C PHE A 261 -19.93 3.46 -7.16
N PHE A 262 -19.25 2.52 -7.81
CA PHE A 262 -19.43 1.11 -7.51
C PHE A 262 -18.70 0.73 -6.23
N THR A 263 -19.21 -0.28 -5.55
CA THR A 263 -18.57 -0.89 -4.38
C THR A 263 -18.60 -2.40 -4.53
N PRO A 264 -17.75 -3.13 -3.78
CA PRO A 264 -17.95 -4.54 -3.57
C PRO A 264 -19.37 -4.80 -3.06
N HIS A 265 -19.99 -5.89 -3.51
CA HIS A 265 -21.28 -6.35 -3.03
C HIS A 265 -21.21 -6.70 -1.54
N ASP A 266 -22.23 -6.33 -0.78
CA ASP A 266 -22.27 -6.51 0.68
C ASP A 266 -21.08 -5.82 1.37
N VAL A 267 -21.05 -4.49 1.27
CA VAL A 267 -20.02 -3.64 1.87
C VAL A 267 -19.75 -3.98 3.35
N PRO A 268 -20.77 -4.14 4.23
CA PRO A 268 -20.51 -4.53 5.62
C PRO A 268 -19.80 -5.89 5.75
N GLY A 269 -20.20 -6.89 4.96
CA GLY A 269 -19.53 -8.20 4.93
C GLY A 269 -18.09 -8.10 4.44
N TYR A 270 -17.86 -7.36 3.35
CA TYR A 270 -16.53 -7.13 2.81
C TYR A 270 -15.60 -6.42 3.82
N LEU A 271 -16.05 -5.31 4.42
CA LEU A 271 -15.25 -4.57 5.41
C LEU A 271 -15.01 -5.41 6.69
N THR A 272 -15.95 -6.27 7.06
CA THR A 272 -15.76 -7.22 8.18
C THR A 272 -14.70 -8.26 7.85
N TYR A 273 -14.68 -8.76 6.61
CA TYR A 273 -13.64 -9.68 6.17
C TYR A 273 -12.26 -9.02 6.15
N VAL A 274 -12.15 -7.78 5.66
CA VAL A 274 -10.86 -7.08 5.54
C VAL A 274 -10.32 -6.58 6.88
N TYR A 275 -11.18 -6.00 7.72
CA TYR A 275 -10.74 -5.24 8.91
C TYR A 275 -11.29 -5.79 10.23
N GLY A 276 -12.18 -6.79 10.21
CA GLY A 276 -12.87 -7.26 11.40
C GLY A 276 -13.83 -6.20 11.96
N ASN A 277 -13.51 -5.64 13.12
CA ASN A 277 -14.33 -4.59 13.78
C ASN A 277 -14.09 -3.21 13.13
N TRP A 278 -14.42 -3.08 11.86
CA TRP A 278 -14.11 -1.91 11.03
C TRP A 278 -14.77 -0.62 11.50
N GLN A 279 -15.88 -0.71 12.24
CA GLN A 279 -16.57 0.43 12.82
C GLN A 279 -15.75 1.14 13.90
N ALA A 280 -14.81 0.44 14.55
CA ALA A 280 -13.90 1.03 15.51
C ALA A 280 -12.61 1.51 14.80
N PRO A 281 -12.24 2.79 14.90
CA PRO A 281 -11.00 3.28 14.27
C PRO A 281 -9.76 2.59 14.82
N LYS A 282 -8.89 2.12 13.92
CA LYS A 282 -7.56 1.55 14.21
C LYS A 282 -6.51 2.28 13.38
N GLN A 283 -5.56 2.97 14.02
CA GLN A 283 -4.51 3.74 13.33
C GLN A 283 -3.22 2.93 13.13
N ASP A 284 -2.88 2.08 14.09
CA ASP A 284 -1.65 1.29 14.07
C ASP A 284 -1.89 -0.09 13.42
N VAL A 285 -2.45 -0.08 12.21
CA VAL A 285 -2.62 -1.30 11.42
C VAL A 285 -1.26 -1.82 10.96
N THR A 286 -1.07 -3.12 11.00
CA THR A 286 0.11 -3.82 10.47
C THR A 286 -0.28 -4.58 9.21
N LEU A 287 0.72 -5.05 8.45
CA LEU A 287 0.45 -5.88 7.27
C LEU A 287 -0.28 -7.19 7.64
N ALA A 288 -0.07 -7.73 8.84
CA ALA A 288 -0.77 -8.92 9.32
C ALA A 288 -2.28 -8.70 9.58
N ASP A 289 -2.75 -7.45 9.63
CA ASP A 289 -4.17 -7.16 9.80
C ASP A 289 -4.99 -7.30 8.51
N TYR A 290 -4.32 -7.42 7.36
CA TYR A 290 -4.99 -7.53 6.06
C TYR A 290 -5.07 -8.99 5.61
N PRO A 291 -6.19 -9.41 4.97
CA PRO A 291 -6.27 -10.71 4.34
C PRO A 291 -5.38 -10.73 3.10
N MET A 292 -4.21 -11.36 3.23
CA MET A 292 -3.25 -11.53 2.16
C MET A 292 -2.92 -13.00 1.93
N GLN A 293 -2.32 -13.29 0.79
CA GLN A 293 -1.63 -14.54 0.54
C GLN A 293 -0.25 -14.26 -0.03
N GLU A 294 0.72 -15.07 0.36
CA GLU A 294 2.06 -14.94 -0.19
C GLU A 294 2.15 -15.60 -1.57
N SER A 295 2.56 -14.84 -2.59
CA SER A 295 2.80 -15.33 -3.94
C SER A 295 4.31 -15.45 -4.19
N ASP A 296 4.70 -16.12 -5.27
CA ASP A 296 6.09 -16.09 -5.70
C ASP A 296 6.51 -14.64 -5.97
N TYR A 297 7.63 -14.21 -5.38
CA TYR A 297 8.16 -12.87 -5.62
C TYR A 297 8.43 -12.65 -7.11
N ARG A 298 7.89 -11.55 -7.62
CA ARG A 298 8.10 -11.09 -8.99
C ARG A 298 8.53 -9.64 -8.96
N GLU A 299 9.54 -9.27 -9.74
CA GLU A 299 9.95 -7.88 -9.80
C GLU A 299 8.84 -7.02 -10.43
N THR A 300 8.46 -5.93 -9.74
CA THR A 300 7.54 -4.95 -10.33
C THR A 300 8.28 -3.94 -11.16
N LEU A 301 7.86 -3.84 -12.42
CA LEU A 301 8.27 -2.79 -13.32
C LEU A 301 7.25 -1.66 -13.25
N ARG A 302 7.77 -0.43 -13.16
CA ARG A 302 6.98 0.81 -13.21
C ARG A 302 7.34 1.54 -14.50
N SER A 303 6.34 1.87 -15.29
CA SER A 303 6.50 2.71 -16.48
C SER A 303 5.59 3.92 -16.40
N VAL A 304 6.16 5.11 -16.56
CA VAL A 304 5.40 6.36 -16.67
C VAL A 304 4.65 6.34 -18.01
N PHE A 305 3.37 6.72 -17.98
CA PHE A 305 2.50 6.90 -19.14
C PHE A 305 2.58 8.32 -19.71
#